data_AF-A0A924GRV1-F1
#
_entry.id   AF-A0A924GRV1-F1
#
_cell.length_a   1.000
_cell.length_b   1.000
_cell.length_c   1.000
_cell.angle_alpha   90.00
_cell.angle_beta   90.00
_cell.angle_gamma   90.00
#
_symmetry.space_group_name_H-M   'P 1'
#
loop_
_entity.id
_entity.type
_entity.pdbx_description
1 polymer ?
#
loop_
_entity_poly.entity_id
_entity_poly.type
_entity_poly.pdbx_seq_one_letter_code
_entity_poly.pdbx_strand_id
1 'polypeptide(L)'
;MNPEEYVQQKAAASGSSFYYAFLFLPRERRAAITAFYAFSREIVDVVDEAIDPGVAHTKLARWQTEVLKAYAGAPSHPVMKALMPLAPGYQIEARHLQAVIEG
;
A
#
# COMPACT_ATOMS: atom_id res chain seq x y z
N MET A 1 3.81 7.93 14.61
CA MET A 1 2.60 7.32 14.02
C MET A 1 2.88 5.85 13.79
N ASN A 2 2.03 4.96 14.31
CA ASN A 2 2.12 3.52 14.07
C ASN A 2 1.75 3.22 12.59
N PRO A 3 2.39 2.25 11.92
CA PRO A 3 1.93 1.69 10.64
C PRO A 3 0.41 1.59 10.44
N GLU A 4 -0.34 1.10 11.43
CA GLU A 4 -1.80 0.97 11.35
C GLU A 4 -2.51 2.33 11.22
N GLU A 5 -2.08 3.32 11.99
CA GLU A 5 -2.62 4.69 11.94
C GLU A 5 -2.31 5.34 10.60
N TYR A 6 -1.11 5.11 10.07
CA TYR A 6 -0.70 5.64 8.78
C TYR A 6 -1.61 5.14 7.66
N VAL A 7 -1.83 3.82 7.57
CA VAL A 7 -2.69 3.25 6.52
C VAL A 7 -4.14 3.66 6.67
N GLN A 8 -4.63 3.85 7.91
CA GLN A 8 -5.97 4.38 8.15
C GLN A 8 -6.10 5.83 7.67
N GLN A 9 -5.15 6.69 8.01
CA GLN A 9 -5.17 8.08 7.58
C GLN A 9 -5.04 8.22 6.06
N LYS A 10 -4.13 7.47 5.44
CA LYS A 10 -3.94 7.47 3.99
C LYS A 10 -5.20 7.02 3.26
N ALA A 11 -5.83 5.94 3.73
CA ALA A 11 -7.06 5.42 3.14
C ALA A 11 -8.24 6.39 3.34
N ALA A 12 -8.39 6.98 4.53
CA ALA A 12 -9.45 7.94 4.83
C ALA A 12 -9.30 9.24 4.01
N ALA A 13 -8.07 9.75 3.90
CA ALA A 13 -7.75 10.99 3.18
C ALA A 13 -8.00 10.90 1.67
N SER A 14 -8.04 9.69 1.10
CA SER A 14 -8.38 9.49 -0.32
C SER A 14 -9.78 10.00 -0.69
N GLY A 15 -10.69 10.14 0.29
CA GLY A 15 -12.09 10.52 0.05
C GLY A 15 -12.90 9.48 -0.73
N SER A 16 -12.34 8.29 -0.99
CA SER A 16 -12.99 7.25 -1.79
C SER A 16 -14.13 6.56 -1.04
N SER A 17 -15.22 6.25 -1.75
CA SER A 17 -16.32 5.42 -1.23
C SER A 17 -15.85 4.03 -0.78
N PHE A 18 -14.74 3.52 -1.32
CA PHE A 18 -14.15 2.25 -0.88
C PHE A 18 -13.76 2.25 0.59
N TYR A 19 -13.18 3.35 1.10
CA TYR A 19 -12.79 3.44 2.50
C TYR A 19 -13.98 3.21 3.44
N TYR A 20 -15.13 3.82 3.13
CA TYR A 20 -16.36 3.64 3.91
C TYR A 20 -16.94 2.23 3.79
N ALA A 21 -16.83 1.60 2.62
CA ALA A 21 -17.24 0.21 2.45
C ALA A 21 -16.43 -0.75 3.35
N PHE A 22 -15.15 -0.47 3.58
CA PHE A 22 -14.31 -1.30 4.44
C PHE A 22 -14.75 -1.31 5.91
N LEU A 23 -15.42 -0.27 6.39
CA LEU A 23 -15.85 -0.15 7.78
C LEU A 23 -16.79 -1.30 8.20
N PHE A 24 -17.54 -1.87 7.26
CA PHE A 24 -18.47 -2.97 7.48
C PHE A 24 -17.80 -4.36 7.53
N LEU A 25 -16.50 -4.46 7.24
CA LEU A 25 -15.77 -5.73 7.27
C LEU A 25 -15.34 -6.12 8.70
N PRO A 26 -15.20 -7.43 8.99
CA PRO A 26 -14.54 -7.90 10.21
C PRO A 26 -13.15 -7.27 10.39
N ARG A 27 -12.73 -7.07 11.64
CA ARG A 27 -11.53 -6.29 12.00
C ARG A 27 -10.27 -6.68 11.20
N GLU A 28 -9.95 -7.96 11.10
CA GLU A 28 -8.75 -8.41 10.37
C GLU A 28 -8.82 -8.16 8.87
N ARG A 29 -9.98 -8.46 8.25
CA ARG A 29 -10.17 -8.22 6.82
C ARG A 29 -10.15 -6.72 6.51
N ARG A 30 -10.74 -5.91 7.40
CA ARG A 30 -10.66 -4.45 7.32
C ARG A 30 -9.21 -3.96 7.40
N ALA A 31 -8.41 -4.47 8.34
CA ALA A 31 -7.01 -4.09 8.45
C ALA A 31 -6.22 -4.42 7.15
N ALA A 32 -6.43 -5.62 6.59
CA ALA A 32 -5.74 -6.08 5.39
C ALA A 32 -6.10 -5.21 4.18
N ILE A 33 -7.39 -4.98 3.92
CA ILE A 33 -7.82 -4.18 2.79
C ILE A 33 -7.45 -2.71 2.96
N THR A 34 -7.49 -2.15 4.17
CA THR A 34 -7.04 -0.78 4.42
C THR A 34 -5.53 -0.64 4.12
N ALA A 35 -4.69 -1.58 4.56
CA ALA A 35 -3.27 -1.53 4.28
C ALA A 35 -2.96 -1.69 2.77
N PHE A 36 -3.64 -2.62 2.10
CA PHE A 36 -3.50 -2.82 0.65
C PHE A 36 -4.00 -1.61 -0.16
N TYR A 37 -5.11 -1.00 0.26
CA TYR A 37 -5.65 0.19 -0.37
C TYR A 37 -4.72 1.39 -0.18
N ALA A 38 -4.17 1.58 1.03
CA ALA A 38 -3.17 2.61 1.28
C ALA A 38 -1.92 2.43 0.41
N PHE A 39 -1.47 1.19 0.19
CA PHE A 39 -0.40 0.88 -0.78
C PHE A 39 -0.76 1.34 -2.19
N SER A 40 -1.93 0.96 -2.67
CA SER A 40 -2.39 1.34 -4.01
C SER A 40 -2.46 2.86 -4.16
N ARG A 41 -2.89 3.58 -3.12
CA ARG A 41 -2.95 5.05 -3.13
C ARG A 41 -1.57 5.69 -3.14
N GLU A 42 -0.57 5.16 -2.41
CA GLU A 42 0.81 5.65 -2.50
C GLU A 42 1.35 5.56 -3.93
N ILE A 43 1.08 4.47 -4.65
CA ILE A 43 1.52 4.29 -6.04
C ILE A 43 0.84 5.31 -6.95
N VAL A 44 -0.47 5.51 -6.80
CA VAL A 44 -1.21 6.51 -7.57
C VAL A 44 -0.72 7.93 -7.27
N ASP A 45 -0.49 8.29 -6.01
CA ASP A 45 0.04 9.61 -5.62
C ASP A 45 1.41 9.89 -6.24
N VAL A 46 2.27 8.88 -6.38
CA VAL A 46 3.57 9.04 -7.06
C VAL A 46 3.40 9.52 -8.49
N VAL A 47 2.37 9.04 -9.20
CA VAL A 47 2.08 9.43 -10.59
C VAL A 47 1.33 10.76 -10.63
N ASP A 48 0.31 10.93 -9.79
CA ASP A 48 -0.54 12.13 -9.74
C ASP A 48 0.24 13.40 -9.37
N GLU A 49 1.22 13.29 -8.47
CA GLU A 49 1.98 14.45 -7.95
C GLU A 49 3.27 14.74 -8.73
N ALA A 50 3.70 13.84 -9.62
CA ALA A 50 4.95 14.01 -10.34
C ALA A 50 4.80 14.97 -11.53
N ILE A 51 5.55 16.08 -11.47
CA ILE A 51 5.66 17.02 -12.60
C ILE A 51 6.62 16.47 -13.67
N ASP A 52 7.64 15.73 -13.26
CA ASP A 52 8.64 15.11 -14.14
C ASP A 52 8.44 13.57 -14.19
N PRO A 53 8.19 12.99 -15.38
CA PRO A 53 8.09 11.54 -15.57
C PRO A 53 9.31 10.76 -15.03
N GLY A 54 10.52 11.32 -15.10
CA GLY A 54 11.73 10.69 -14.58
C GLY A 54 11.73 10.56 -13.04
N VAL A 55 11.14 11.54 -12.36
CA VAL A 55 10.94 11.49 -10.90
C VAL A 55 9.91 10.43 -10.53
N ALA A 56 8.79 10.35 -11.27
CA ALA A 56 7.79 9.30 -11.09
C ALA A 56 8.43 7.91 -11.24
N HIS A 57 9.17 7.68 -12.33
CA HIS A 57 9.83 6.41 -12.60
C HIS A 57 10.81 6.02 -11.49
N THR A 58 11.62 6.97 -11.01
CA THR A 58 12.56 6.73 -9.90
C THR A 58 11.83 6.37 -8.61
N LYS A 59 10.71 7.03 -8.30
CA LYS A 59 9.89 6.72 -7.12
C LYS A 59 9.23 5.34 -7.24
N LEU A 60 8.71 4.98 -8.41
CA LEU A 60 8.14 3.65 -8.66
C LEU A 60 9.19 2.55 -8.55
N ALA A 61 10.40 2.74 -9.09
CA ALA A 61 11.52 1.80 -8.93
C ALA A 61 11.91 1.58 -7.45
N ARG A 62 11.84 2.64 -6.63
CA ARG A 62 12.01 2.51 -5.16
C ARG A 62 10.91 1.67 -4.53
N TRP A 63 9.67 1.83 -4.97
CA TRP A 63 8.55 0.98 -4.52
C TRP A 63 8.72 -0.49 -4.91
N GLN A 64 9.18 -0.77 -6.14
CA GLN A 64 9.48 -2.14 -6.56
C GLN A 64 10.53 -2.79 -5.64
N THR A 65 11.58 -2.03 -5.30
CA THR A 65 12.63 -2.47 -4.37
C THR A 65 12.09 -2.67 -2.95
N GLU A 66 11.23 -1.76 -2.48
CA GLU A 66 10.60 -1.86 -1.15
C GLU A 66 9.69 -3.09 -1.05
N VAL A 67 8.96 -3.46 -2.12
CA VAL A 67 8.18 -4.70 -2.16
C VAL A 67 9.08 -5.91 -1.97
N LEU A 68 10.18 -6.03 -2.74
CA LEU A 68 11.11 -7.14 -2.60
C LEU A 68 11.70 -7.22 -1.19
N LYS A 69 12.10 -6.07 -0.64
CA LYS A 69 12.64 -5.96 0.72
C LYS A 69 11.63 -6.38 1.79
N ALA A 70 10.37 -6.01 1.62
CA ALA A 70 9.30 -6.38 2.54
C ALA A 70 9.05 -7.89 2.57
N TYR A 71 9.00 -8.54 1.40
CA TYR A 71 8.88 -10.00 1.31
C TYR A 71 10.16 -10.75 1.75
N ALA A 72 11.31 -10.08 1.77
CA ALA A 72 12.53 -10.58 2.42
C ALA A 72 12.53 -10.40 3.95
N GLY A 73 11.43 -9.91 4.55
CA GLY A 73 11.28 -9.76 6.00
C GLY A 73 11.78 -8.43 6.56
N ALA A 74 12.12 -7.44 5.71
CA ALA A 74 12.65 -6.15 6.14
C ALA A 74 11.84 -4.94 5.64
N PRO A 75 10.51 -4.88 5.83
CA PRO A 75 9.70 -3.76 5.39
C PRO A 75 10.15 -2.46 6.08
N SER A 76 10.33 -1.39 5.31
CA SER A 76 10.77 -0.10 5.83
C SER A 76 9.63 0.92 5.86
N HIS A 77 8.77 0.90 4.85
CA HIS A 77 7.64 1.81 4.72
C HIS A 77 6.49 1.45 5.69
N PRO A 78 5.82 2.43 6.32
CA PRO A 78 4.68 2.16 7.22
C PRO A 78 3.58 1.30 6.59
N VAL A 79 3.25 1.55 5.32
CA VAL A 79 2.28 0.73 4.57
C VAL A 79 2.70 -0.74 4.50
N MET A 80 3.96 -1.00 4.15
CA MET A 80 4.46 -2.37 4.06
C MET A 80 4.53 -3.04 5.43
N LYS A 81 4.92 -2.29 6.47
CA LYS A 81 4.90 -2.78 7.86
C LYS A 81 3.49 -3.17 8.33
N ALA A 82 2.46 -2.44 7.91
CA ALA A 82 1.07 -2.78 8.22
C ALA A 82 0.54 -3.96 7.36
N LEU A 83 0.96 -4.05 6.09
CA LEU A 83 0.47 -5.05 5.15
C LEU A 83 1.10 -6.43 5.36
N MET A 84 2.42 -6.52 5.57
CA MET A 84 3.15 -7.78 5.59
C MET A 84 2.66 -8.80 6.64
N PRO A 85 2.29 -8.43 7.87
CA PRO A 85 1.74 -9.38 8.84
C PRO A 85 0.42 -10.03 8.37
N LEU A 86 -0.33 -9.35 7.50
CA LEU A 86 -1.65 -9.77 7.02
C LEU A 86 -1.57 -10.47 5.65
N ALA A 87 -0.55 -10.16 4.86
CA ALA A 87 -0.39 -10.63 3.48
C ALA A 87 -0.50 -12.16 3.31
N PRO A 88 0.12 -13.01 4.17
CA PRO A 88 0.00 -14.47 4.03
C PRO A 88 -1.43 -14.99 4.17
N GLY A 89 -2.21 -14.41 5.10
CA GLY A 89 -3.59 -14.85 5.38
C GLY A 89 -4.58 -14.58 4.24
N TYR A 90 -4.23 -13.65 3.33
CA TYR A 90 -5.03 -13.27 2.17
C TYR A 90 -4.34 -13.59 0.84
N GLN A 91 -3.25 -14.37 0.86
CA GLN A 91 -2.48 -14.76 -0.33
C GLN A 91 -2.04 -13.55 -1.18
N ILE A 92 -1.70 -12.43 -0.51
CA ILE A 92 -1.11 -11.27 -1.17
C ILE A 92 0.36 -11.60 -1.40
N GLU A 93 0.72 -11.87 -2.64
CA GLU A 93 2.07 -12.17 -3.08
C GLU A 93 2.77 -10.95 -3.67
N ALA A 94 4.10 -10.96 -3.69
CA ALA A 94 4.91 -9.87 -4.25
C ALA A 94 4.47 -9.50 -5.67
N ARG A 95 4.15 -10.50 -6.52
CA ARG A 95 3.67 -10.27 -7.88
C ARG A 95 2.40 -9.40 -7.96
N HIS A 96 1.51 -9.48 -6.97
CA HIS A 96 0.30 -8.66 -6.95
C HIS A 96 0.65 -7.20 -6.68
N LEU A 97 1.62 -6.94 -5.79
CA LEU A 97 2.08 -5.57 -5.51
C LEU A 97 2.92 -5.00 -6.66
N GLN A 98 3.74 -5.83 -7.32
CA GLN A 98 4.48 -5.41 -8.52
C GLN A 98 3.53 -5.03 -9.65
N ALA A 99 2.48 -5.83 -9.90
CA ALA A 99 1.47 -5.51 -10.90
C ALA A 99 0.79 -4.16 -10.66
N VAL A 100 0.49 -3.82 -9.39
CA VAL A 100 -0.06 -2.49 -9.04
C VAL A 100 0.92 -1.35 -9.34
N ILE A 101 2.23 -1.59 -9.17
CA ILE A 101 3.27 -0.59 -9.49
C ILE A 101 3.43 -0.41 -11.01
N GLU A 102 3.26 -1.48 -11.77
CA GLU A 102 3.39 -1.50 -13.23
C GLU A 102 2.20 -0.84 -13.93
N GLY A 103 1.00 -0.91 -13.33
CA GLY A 103 -0.23 -0.30 -13.84
C GLY A 103 -1.06 -1.25 -14.70
#